data_AF-A0A348WLT3-F1
#
_entry.id   AF-A0A348WLT3-F1
#
_cell.length_a   1.000
_cell.length_b   1.000
_cell.length_c   1.000
_cell.angle_alpha   90.00
_cell.angle_beta   90.00
_cell.angle_gamma   90.00
#
_symmetry.space_group_name_H-M   'P 1'
#
loop_
_entity.id
_entity.type
_entity.pdbx_description
1 polymer ?
#
loop_
_entity_poly.entity_id
_entity_poly.type
_entity_poly.pdbx_seq_one_letter_code
_entity_poly.pdbx_strand_id
1 'polypeptide(L)'
;MRRIAGLFALSLTACASTPQSPQYAQYQLGSAKSWYEQGDLLSAEQQLNALHQNGAGSADSWRLMGNIHLRQHRLEAAREAYKQSVKLNPHEADVWHNLALTELRQTTATLMRARTELQRLPDEDERLLTLLLKLQRVKLEHEKI
;
A
#
# COMPACT_ATOMS: atom_id res chain seq x y z
N MET A 1 -68.98 14.75 -9.43
CA MET A 1 -68.06 15.69 -8.75
C MET A 1 -67.09 14.89 -7.88
N ARG A 2 -65.77 15.13 -8.05
CA ARG A 2 -64.64 14.78 -7.14
C ARG A 2 -64.33 13.28 -6.95
N ARG A 3 -63.09 12.79 -6.93
CA ARG A 3 -61.74 13.37 -7.00
C ARG A 3 -60.73 12.26 -7.34
N ILE A 4 -59.65 12.69 -7.96
CA ILE A 4 -58.41 12.00 -8.34
C ILE A 4 -57.56 11.66 -7.10
N ALA A 5 -56.55 10.80 -7.31
CA ALA A 5 -55.27 10.65 -6.59
C ALA A 5 -55.25 9.50 -5.57
N GLY A 6 -54.20 8.68 -5.48
CA GLY A 6 -52.86 8.77 -6.06
C GLY A 6 -51.95 7.79 -5.32
N LEU A 7 -50.89 7.37 -6.00
CA LEU A 7 -49.81 6.48 -5.59
C LEU A 7 -49.47 6.45 -4.08
N PHE A 8 -49.25 5.24 -3.55
CA PHE A 8 -48.25 4.99 -2.50
C PHE A 8 -47.28 3.92 -2.99
N ALA A 9 -46.24 4.35 -3.70
CA ALA A 9 -45.05 3.55 -3.97
C ALA A 9 -43.99 3.97 -2.95
N LEU A 10 -43.94 3.26 -1.82
CA LEU A 10 -42.80 3.28 -0.90
C LEU A 10 -41.83 2.19 -1.36
N SER A 11 -40.89 2.55 -2.23
CA SER A 11 -39.68 1.76 -2.44
C SER A 11 -38.50 2.54 -1.90
N LEU A 12 -38.11 2.14 -0.68
CA LEU A 12 -36.84 2.41 -0.04
C LEU A 12 -35.69 1.94 -0.93
N THR A 13 -35.02 2.86 -1.62
CA THR A 13 -33.65 2.63 -2.10
C THR A 13 -32.92 3.96 -2.16
N ALA A 14 -32.52 4.46 -1.00
CA ALA A 14 -31.51 5.51 -0.90
C ALA A 14 -30.23 4.89 -0.31
N CYS A 15 -29.61 3.99 -1.07
CA CYS A 15 -28.19 3.67 -0.89
C CYS A 15 -27.37 4.71 -1.67
N ALA A 16 -27.58 5.99 -1.39
CA ALA A 16 -26.65 7.02 -1.80
C ALA A 16 -25.59 7.06 -0.71
N SER A 17 -24.41 6.51 -1.00
CA SER A 17 -23.21 6.68 -0.17
C SER A 17 -22.99 8.18 0.01
N THR A 18 -23.42 8.72 1.14
CA THR A 18 -23.21 10.12 1.47
C THR A 18 -21.70 10.30 1.55
N PRO A 19 -21.08 11.18 0.74
CA PRO A 19 -19.65 11.44 0.85
C PRO A 19 -19.37 11.82 2.31
N GLN A 20 -18.62 10.98 3.03
CA GLN A 20 -18.36 11.25 4.43
C GLN A 20 -17.52 12.52 4.56
N SER A 21 -17.79 13.26 5.64
CA SER A 21 -17.18 14.57 5.85
C SER A 21 -15.64 14.46 5.92
N PRO A 22 -14.91 15.51 5.50
CA PRO A 22 -13.46 15.58 5.68
C PRO A 22 -12.98 15.28 7.10
N GLN A 23 -13.83 15.54 8.11
CA GLN A 23 -13.56 15.25 9.50
C GLN A 23 -13.47 13.74 9.80
N TYR A 24 -14.32 12.91 9.18
CA TYR A 24 -14.21 11.46 9.29
C TYR A 24 -12.87 10.96 8.73
N ALA A 25 -12.49 11.43 7.55
CA ALA A 25 -11.25 11.06 6.90
C ALA A 25 -10.02 11.42 7.76
N GLN A 26 -10.03 12.62 8.34
CA GLN A 26 -8.97 13.08 9.26
C GLN A 26 -8.89 12.23 10.52
N TYR A 27 -10.04 11.91 11.13
CA TYR A 27 -10.10 11.07 12.33
C TYR A 27 -9.55 9.67 12.07
N GLN A 28 -9.97 9.03 10.97
CA GLN A 28 -9.53 7.69 10.62
C GLN A 28 -8.04 7.64 10.29
N LEU A 29 -7.54 8.60 9.53
CA LEU A 29 -6.11 8.70 9.24
C LEU A 29 -5.29 8.96 10.51
N GLY A 30 -5.78 9.82 11.42
CA GLY A 30 -5.14 10.07 12.71
C GLY A 30 -5.07 8.81 13.58
N SER A 31 -6.16 8.05 13.64
CA SER A 31 -6.23 6.76 14.35
C SER A 31 -5.26 5.73 13.74
N ALA A 32 -5.22 5.62 12.41
CA ALA A 32 -4.28 4.75 11.71
C ALA A 32 -2.81 5.10 12.00
N LYS A 33 -2.46 6.41 12.02
CA LYS A 33 -1.13 6.89 12.39
C LYS A 33 -0.77 6.46 13.82
N SER A 34 -1.68 6.63 14.77
CA SER A 34 -1.46 6.22 16.16
C SER A 34 -1.23 4.72 16.31
N TRP A 35 -2.04 3.88 15.67
CA TRP A 35 -1.83 2.42 15.68
C TRP A 35 -0.51 2.01 15.04
N TYR A 36 -0.13 2.66 13.93
CA TYR A 36 1.14 2.42 13.26
C TYR A 36 2.35 2.74 14.14
N GLU A 37 2.31 3.86 14.87
CA GLU A 37 3.34 4.28 15.82
C GLU A 37 3.48 3.29 16.99
N GLN A 38 2.37 2.73 17.46
CA GLN A 38 2.34 1.68 18.48
C GLN A 38 2.83 0.31 17.94
N GLY A 39 2.98 0.18 16.62
CA GLY A 39 3.36 -1.07 15.96
C GLY A 39 2.21 -2.04 15.75
N ASP A 40 0.97 -1.66 16.08
CA ASP A 40 -0.21 -2.42 15.72
C ASP A 40 -0.55 -2.17 14.24
N LEU A 41 0.17 -2.90 13.38
CA LEU A 41 0.04 -2.80 11.94
C LEU A 41 -1.33 -3.28 11.45
N LEU A 42 -1.97 -4.22 12.16
CA LEU A 42 -3.26 -4.78 11.78
C LEU A 42 -4.37 -3.75 11.98
N SER A 43 -4.42 -3.13 13.17
CA SER A 43 -5.40 -2.07 13.46
C SER A 43 -5.19 -0.86 12.54
N ALA A 44 -3.94 -0.48 12.26
CA ALA A 44 -3.64 0.60 11.32
C ALA A 44 -4.13 0.31 9.90
N GLU A 45 -3.85 -0.90 9.38
CA GLU A 45 -4.31 -1.36 8.06
C GLU A 45 -5.84 -1.38 7.98
N GLN A 46 -6.53 -1.83 9.04
CA GLN A 46 -7.99 -1.86 9.08
C GLN A 46 -8.62 -0.46 8.98
N GLN A 47 -8.08 0.53 9.69
CA GLN A 47 -8.59 1.91 9.60
C GLN A 47 -8.39 2.52 8.21
N LEU A 48 -7.23 2.25 7.59
CA LEU A 48 -6.96 2.72 6.23
C LEU A 48 -7.85 2.03 5.19
N ASN A 49 -8.09 0.72 5.34
CA ASN A 49 -9.03 0.00 4.47
C ASN A 49 -10.45 0.59 4.55
N ALA A 50 -10.96 0.88 5.75
CA ALA A 50 -12.26 1.51 5.92
C ALA A 50 -12.31 2.92 5.29
N LEU A 51 -11.23 3.69 5.45
CA LEU A 51 -11.08 5.02 4.85
C LEU A 51 -11.05 4.95 3.31
N HIS A 52 -10.33 3.98 2.73
CA HIS A 52 -10.25 3.79 1.28
C HIS A 52 -11.55 3.25 0.67
N GLN A 53 -12.23 2.31 1.35
CA GLN A 53 -13.54 1.78 0.92
C GLN A 53 -14.60 2.87 0.85
N ASN A 54 -14.51 3.89 1.70
CA ASN A 54 -15.42 5.04 1.71
C ASN A 54 -14.99 6.15 0.71
N GLY A 55 -13.99 5.92 -0.14
CA GLY A 55 -13.51 6.89 -1.12
C GLY A 55 -12.78 8.10 -0.51
N ALA A 56 -12.43 8.04 0.77
CA ALA A 56 -11.80 9.14 1.51
C ALA A 56 -10.26 9.04 1.53
N GLY A 57 -9.68 8.32 0.56
CA GLY A 57 -8.24 8.13 0.43
C GLY A 57 -7.49 9.42 0.04
N SER A 58 -6.41 9.70 0.77
CA SER A 58 -5.46 10.78 0.47
C SER A 58 -4.07 10.21 0.17
N ALA A 59 -3.18 11.03 -0.42
CA ALA A 59 -1.77 10.65 -0.61
C ALA A 59 -1.14 10.14 0.69
N ASP A 60 -1.31 10.89 1.78
CA ASP A 60 -0.87 10.54 3.13
C ASP A 60 -1.35 9.15 3.60
N SER A 61 -2.63 8.83 3.35
CA SER A 61 -3.21 7.55 3.74
C SER A 61 -2.61 6.38 2.95
N TRP A 62 -2.34 6.58 1.66
CA TRP A 62 -1.72 5.59 0.78
C TRP A 62 -0.24 5.41 1.09
N ARG A 63 0.48 6.49 1.40
CA ARG A 63 1.85 6.41 1.92
C ARG A 63 1.92 5.60 3.21
N LEU A 64 1.01 5.86 4.16
CA LEU A 64 0.98 5.11 5.42
C LEU A 64 0.66 3.62 5.18
N MET A 65 -0.27 3.32 4.28
CA MET A 65 -0.58 1.94 3.86
C MET A 65 0.66 1.24 3.27
N GLY A 66 1.42 1.95 2.42
CA GLY A 66 2.68 1.45 1.87
C GLY A 66 3.72 1.16 2.96
N ASN A 67 3.86 2.04 3.94
CA ASN A 67 4.76 1.85 5.08
C ASN A 67 4.36 0.63 5.93
N ILE A 68 3.05 0.44 6.17
CA ILE A 68 2.50 -0.72 6.89
C ILE A 68 2.86 -2.02 6.14
N HIS A 69 2.56 -2.09 4.85
CA HIS A 69 2.86 -3.27 4.04
C HIS A 69 4.37 -3.55 3.95
N LEU A 70 5.19 -2.51 3.86
CA LEU A 70 6.64 -2.66 3.86
C LEU A 70 7.13 -3.28 5.19
N ARG A 71 6.62 -2.82 6.34
CA ARG A 71 6.93 -3.41 7.66
C ARG A 71 6.42 -4.85 7.80
N GLN A 72 5.36 -5.21 7.09
CA GLN A 72 4.83 -6.58 7.01
C GLN A 72 5.54 -7.46 5.96
N HIS A 73 6.59 -6.95 5.30
CA HIS A 73 7.27 -7.62 4.17
C HIS A 73 6.36 -7.95 2.96
N ARG A 74 5.21 -7.28 2.84
CA ARG A 74 4.27 -7.42 1.72
C ARG A 74 4.67 -6.46 0.59
N LEU A 75 5.77 -6.77 -0.09
CA LEU A 75 6.40 -5.84 -1.04
C LEU A 75 5.49 -5.41 -2.20
N GLU A 76 4.71 -6.31 -2.79
CA GLU A 76 3.77 -5.96 -3.87
C GLU A 76 2.68 -5.00 -3.39
N ALA A 77 2.10 -5.26 -2.21
CA ALA A 77 1.08 -4.40 -1.63
C ALA A 77 1.67 -3.01 -1.28
N ALA A 78 2.90 -2.98 -0.75
CA ALA A 78 3.60 -1.74 -0.48
C ALA A 78 3.81 -0.91 -1.76
N ARG A 79 4.26 -1.55 -2.83
CA ARG A 79 4.47 -0.92 -4.14
C ARG A 79 3.18 -0.28 -4.67
N GLU A 80 2.07 -1.02 -4.66
CA GLU A 80 0.80 -0.49 -5.17
C GLU A 80 0.26 0.65 -4.32
N ALA A 81 0.40 0.58 -2.99
CA ALA A 81 0.02 1.67 -2.11
C ALA A 81 0.87 2.94 -2.36
N TYR A 82 2.19 2.82 -2.52
CA TYR A 82 3.03 3.97 -2.87
C TYR A 82 2.69 4.54 -4.25
N LYS A 83 2.37 3.70 -5.24
CA LYS A 83 1.91 4.17 -6.57
C LYS A 83 0.62 4.98 -6.47
N GLN A 84 -0.34 4.59 -5.62
CA GLN A 84 -1.53 5.40 -5.38
C GLN A 84 -1.17 6.75 -4.71
N SER A 85 -0.24 6.74 -3.75
CA SER A 85 0.23 7.97 -3.11
C SER A 85 0.87 8.94 -4.12
N VAL A 86 1.79 8.45 -4.96
CA VAL A 86 2.44 9.25 -6.02
C VAL A 86 1.43 9.79 -7.02
N LYS A 87 0.41 9.00 -7.39
CA LYS A 87 -0.65 9.44 -8.30
C LYS A 87 -1.42 10.65 -7.74
N LEU A 88 -1.62 10.70 -6.43
CA LEU A 88 -2.34 11.80 -5.76
C LEU A 88 -1.44 12.99 -5.45
N ASN A 89 -0.17 12.73 -5.09
CA ASN A 89 0.83 13.76 -4.83
C ASN A 89 2.20 13.35 -5.40
N PRO A 90 2.54 13.75 -6.63
CA PRO A 90 3.78 13.35 -7.28
C PRO A 90 5.02 14.09 -6.77
N HIS A 91 4.87 15.10 -5.91
CA HIS A 91 6.00 15.92 -5.43
C HIS A 91 6.52 15.50 -4.05
N GLU A 92 5.99 14.43 -3.48
CA GLU A 92 6.40 13.92 -2.17
C GLU A 92 7.65 13.03 -2.28
N ALA A 93 8.82 13.61 -2.02
CA ALA A 93 10.11 12.94 -2.17
C ALA A 93 10.21 11.63 -1.36
N ASP A 94 9.67 11.61 -0.14
CA ASP A 94 9.71 10.44 0.74
C ASP A 94 8.95 9.23 0.14
N VAL A 95 7.86 9.48 -0.58
CA VAL A 95 7.09 8.40 -1.23
C VAL A 95 7.90 7.80 -2.38
N TRP A 96 8.53 8.64 -3.20
CA TRP A 96 9.40 8.16 -4.28
C TRP A 96 10.59 7.37 -3.75
N HIS A 97 11.20 7.84 -2.65
CA HIS A 97 12.26 7.11 -1.97
C HIS A 97 11.79 5.72 -1.51
N ASN A 98 10.64 5.65 -0.85
CA ASN A 98 10.09 4.39 -0.35
C ASN A 98 9.66 3.45 -1.48
N LEU A 99 9.09 3.97 -2.57
CA LEU A 99 8.75 3.20 -3.76
C LEU A 99 10.02 2.60 -4.40
N ALA A 100 11.05 3.42 -4.61
CA ALA A 100 12.32 2.94 -5.16
C ALA A 100 12.96 1.85 -4.28
N LEU A 101 12.99 2.05 -2.96
CA LEU A 101 13.49 1.02 -2.04
C LEU A 101 12.67 -0.27 -2.11
N THR A 102 11.35 -0.16 -2.24
CA THR A 102 10.44 -1.31 -2.37
C THR A 102 10.71 -2.08 -3.65
N GLU A 103 10.83 -1.38 -4.79
CA GLU A 103 11.13 -2.02 -6.08
C GLU A 103 12.53 -2.67 -6.09
N LEU A 104 13.54 -2.04 -5.47
CA LEU A 104 14.87 -2.65 -5.32
C LEU A 104 14.80 -3.96 -4.51
N ARG A 105 14.02 -3.98 -3.42
CA ARG A 105 13.80 -5.18 -2.60
C ARG A 105 13.08 -6.27 -3.39
N GLN A 106 12.08 -5.91 -4.20
CA GLN A 106 11.37 -6.87 -5.06
C GLN A 106 12.29 -7.48 -6.11
N THR A 107 13.07 -6.65 -6.81
CA THR A 107 14.06 -7.11 -7.79
C THR A 107 15.06 -8.06 -7.13
N THR A 108 15.52 -7.73 -5.92
CA THR A 108 16.43 -8.59 -5.15
C THR A 108 15.79 -9.93 -4.82
N ALA A 109 14.56 -9.92 -4.29
CA ALA A 109 13.84 -11.15 -3.95
C ALA A 109 13.60 -12.04 -5.19
N THR A 110 13.25 -11.43 -6.32
CA THR A 110 13.05 -12.13 -7.60
C THR A 110 14.35 -12.75 -8.11
N LEU A 111 15.46 -11.99 -8.10
CA LEU A 111 16.77 -12.51 -8.51
C LEU A 111 17.26 -13.62 -7.58
N MET A 112 17.06 -13.49 -6.26
CA MET A 112 17.39 -14.56 -5.31
C MET A 112 16.59 -15.83 -5.60
N ARG A 113 15.28 -15.73 -5.85
CA ARG A 113 14.46 -16.88 -6.23
C ARG A 113 14.95 -17.49 -7.54
N ALA A 114 15.19 -16.67 -8.57
CA ALA A 114 15.69 -17.15 -9.85
C ALA A 114 17.03 -17.89 -9.70
N ARG A 115 17.95 -17.38 -8.86
CA ARG A 115 19.21 -18.06 -8.55
C ARG A 115 18.99 -19.43 -7.94
N THR A 116 18.06 -19.55 -6.98
CA THR A 116 17.74 -20.83 -6.34
C THR A 116 17.17 -21.85 -7.32
N GLU A 117 16.23 -21.43 -8.18
CA GLU A 117 15.58 -22.34 -9.14
C GLU A 117 16.49 -22.74 -10.30
N LEU A 118 17.31 -21.80 -10.79
CA LEU A 118 18.14 -22.00 -11.99
C LEU A 118 19.54 -22.51 -11.66
N GLN A 119 19.96 -22.49 -10.39
CA GLN A 119 21.31 -22.79 -9.88
C GLN A 119 22.43 -21.88 -10.40
N ARG A 120 22.22 -21.20 -11.53
CA ARG A 120 23.12 -20.23 -12.13
C ARG A 120 22.31 -19.11 -12.76
N LEU A 121 22.67 -17.87 -12.43
CA LEU A 121 22.21 -16.69 -13.15
C LEU A 121 23.20 -16.32 -14.27
N PRO A 122 22.76 -15.61 -15.31
CA PRO A 122 23.65 -14.85 -16.19
C PRO A 122 24.61 -13.97 -15.36
N ASP A 123 25.86 -13.85 -15.80
CA ASP A 123 26.90 -13.15 -15.02
C ASP A 123 26.53 -11.68 -14.71
N GLU A 124 25.76 -11.03 -15.59
CA GLU A 124 25.23 -9.68 -15.37
C GLU A 124 24.21 -9.60 -14.22
N ASP A 125 23.31 -10.59 -14.13
CA ASP A 125 22.28 -10.68 -13.11
C ASP A 125 22.88 -11.05 -11.75
N GLU A 126 23.90 -11.91 -11.73
CA GLU A 126 24.65 -12.24 -10.49
C GLU A 126 25.38 -11.00 -9.94
N ARG A 127 25.97 -10.20 -10.83
CA ARG A 127 26.61 -8.93 -10.48
C ARG A 127 25.57 -7.93 -9.95
N LEU A 128 24.42 -7.81 -10.61
CA LEU A 128 23.32 -6.96 -10.18
C LEU A 128 22.80 -7.37 -8.80
N LEU A 129 22.53 -8.65 -8.59
CA LEU A 129 22.09 -9.21 -7.31
C LEU A 129 23.09 -8.88 -6.19
N THR A 130 24.38 -9.05 -6.45
CA THR A 130 25.44 -8.71 -5.48
C THR A 130 25.43 -7.22 -5.11
N LEU A 131 25.24 -6.33 -6.08
CA LEU A 131 25.18 -4.88 -5.84
C LEU A 131 23.94 -4.49 -5.04
N LEU A 132 22.78 -5.07 -5.38
CA LEU A 132 21.52 -4.83 -4.69
C LEU A 132 21.58 -5.25 -3.21
N LEU A 133 22.19 -6.40 -2.93
CA LEU A 133 22.35 -6.89 -1.56
C LEU A 133 23.30 -6.01 -0.74
N LYS A 134 24.42 -5.56 -1.34
CA LYS A 134 25.32 -4.57 -0.71
C LYS A 134 24.59 -3.26 -0.40
N LEU A 135 23.83 -2.74 -1.36
CA LEU A 135 23.04 -1.51 -1.19
C LEU A 135 22.04 -1.64 -0.03
N GLN A 136 21.41 -2.81 0.10
CA GLN A 136 20.45 -3.12 1.15
C GLN A 136 21.09 -3.55 2.48
N ARG A 137 22.43 -3.56 2.56
CA ARG A 137 23.22 -4.03 3.71
C ARG A 137 22.91 -5.48 4.11
N VAL A 138 22.48 -6.30 3.16
CA VAL A 138 22.28 -7.74 3.31
C VAL A 138 23.56 -8.44 2.83
N LYS A 139 24.18 -9.28 3.68
CA LYS A 139 25.35 -10.07 3.26
C LYS A 139 24.88 -11.33 2.52
N LEU A 140 25.49 -11.60 1.36
CA LEU A 140 25.49 -12.93 0.75
C LEU A 140 26.47 -13.80 1.52
N GLU A 141 25.97 -14.69 2.36
CA GLU A 141 26.78 -15.80 2.85
C GLU A 141 27.02 -16.74 1.67
N HIS A 142 28.27 -16.79 1.20
CA HIS A 142 28.69 -17.76 0.21
C HIS A 142 28.94 -19.05 0.98
N GLU A 143 28.04 -20.03 0.88
CA GLU A 143 28.34 -21.41 1.27
C GLU A 143 29.49 -21.89 0.39
N LYS A 144 30.65 -22.08 1.03
CA LYS A 144 31.75 -22.84 0.47
C LYS A 144 31.33 -24.31 0.43
N ILE A 145 31.35 -24.91 -0.76
CA ILE A 145 31.56 -26.35 -0.93
C ILE A 145 32.99 -26.52 -1.44
#